data_AF-A0A2G6DRZ4-F1
#
_entry.id   AF-A0A2G6DRZ4-F1
#
_cell.length_a   1.000
_cell.length_b   1.000
_cell.length_c   1.000
_cell.angle_alpha   90.00
_cell.angle_beta   90.00
_cell.angle_gamma   90.00
#
_symmetry.space_group_name_H-M   'P 1'
#
loop_
_entity.id
_entity.type
_entity.pdbx_description
1 polymer ?
#
loop_
_entity_poly.entity_id
_entity_poly.type
_entity_poly.pdbx_seq_one_letter_code
_entity_poly.pdbx_strand_id
1 'polypeptide(L)'
;MSQGFRTFLTIVLFVGSIAIIGATLFLTVKEKKRARVIQDEIQMLEQKKRQYEHENVALQDRIAYLQSEHSYEKEAKKLNYKKPGEHVVIVRRSKEEGELQERGEEKFDVGEKKEHYQIWLEYFF
;
A
#
# COMPACT_ATOMS: atom_id res chain seq x y z
N MET A 1 -83.30 13.61 -2.40
CA MET A 1 -82.09 12.80 -2.67
C MET A 1 -82.09 11.65 -1.67
N SER A 2 -82.32 10.40 -2.12
CA SER A 2 -82.55 9.26 -1.22
C SER A 2 -81.30 8.95 -0.39
N GLN A 3 -81.48 8.53 0.87
CA GLN A 3 -80.37 8.20 1.77
C GLN A 3 -79.42 7.13 1.17
N GLY A 4 -79.95 6.22 0.35
CA GLY A 4 -79.16 5.20 -0.36
C GLY A 4 -78.19 5.77 -1.41
N PHE A 5 -78.50 6.92 -2.02
CA PHE A 5 -77.57 7.55 -2.98
C PHE A 5 -76.34 8.14 -2.27
N ARG A 6 -76.53 8.70 -1.07
CA ARG A 6 -75.43 9.29 -0.28
C ARG A 6 -74.46 8.20 0.21
N THR A 7 -74.99 7.08 0.71
CA THR A 7 -74.17 5.95 1.17
C THR A 7 -73.39 5.30 0.03
N PHE A 8 -74.02 5.13 -1.13
CA PHE A 8 -73.34 4.66 -2.34
C PHE A 8 -72.18 5.57 -2.75
N LEU A 9 -72.40 6.89 -2.80
CA LEU A 9 -71.36 7.86 -3.15
C LEU A 9 -70.19 7.82 -2.16
N THR A 10 -70.46 7.72 -0.85
CA THR A 10 -69.39 7.64 0.17
C THR A 10 -68.56 6.38 0.05
N ILE A 11 -69.17 5.23 -0.30
CA ILE A 11 -68.43 3.97 -0.49
C ILE A 11 -67.52 4.06 -1.71
N VAL A 12 -68.03 4.60 -2.83
CA VAL A 12 -67.24 4.79 -4.06
C VAL A 12 -66.06 5.73 -3.81
N LEU A 13 -66.27 6.83 -3.10
CA LEU A 13 -65.19 7.76 -2.74
C LEU A 13 -64.16 7.11 -1.82
N PHE A 14 -64.61 6.31 -0.84
CA PHE A 14 -63.71 5.61 0.08
C PHE A 14 -62.85 4.57 -0.64
N VAL A 15 -63.46 3.74 -1.49
CA VAL A 15 -62.73 2.75 -2.32
C VAL A 15 -61.78 3.45 -3.29
N GLY A 16 -62.22 4.54 -3.93
CA GLY A 16 -61.37 5.36 -4.80
C GLY A 16 -60.16 5.93 -4.07
N SER A 17 -60.33 6.40 -2.83
CA SER A 17 -59.22 6.92 -2.01
C SER A 17 -58.18 5.84 -1.69
N ILE A 18 -58.61 4.61 -1.38
CA ILE A 18 -57.71 3.48 -1.12
C ILE A 18 -56.94 3.10 -2.39
N ALA A 19 -57.61 3.10 -3.54
CA ALA A 19 -56.96 2.80 -4.81
C ALA A 19 -55.88 3.82 -5.16
N ILE A 20 -56.14 5.12 -4.95
CA ILE A 20 -55.16 6.20 -5.17
C ILE A 20 -53.96 6.03 -4.23
N ILE A 21 -54.20 5.81 -2.94
CA ILE A 21 -53.13 5.62 -1.95
C ILE A 21 -52.26 4.41 -2.32
N GLY A 22 -52.89 3.28 -2.69
CA GLY A 22 -52.19 2.08 -3.13
C GLY A 22 -51.32 2.33 -4.36
N ALA A 23 -51.83 3.05 -5.36
CA ALA A 23 -51.09 3.41 -6.56
C ALA A 23 -49.87 4.31 -6.26
N THR A 24 -50.05 5.35 -5.42
CA THR A 24 -48.96 6.25 -5.02
C THR A 24 -47.86 5.52 -4.25
N LEU A 25 -48.23 4.61 -3.34
CA LEU A 25 -47.27 3.78 -2.60
C LEU A 25 -46.46 2.88 -3.54
N PHE A 26 -47.11 2.22 -4.49
CA PHE A 26 -46.45 1.34 -5.45
C PHE A 26 -45.41 2.09 -6.30
N LEU A 27 -45.78 3.26 -6.83
CA LEU A 27 -44.87 4.10 -7.61
C LEU A 27 -43.68 4.57 -6.77
N THR A 28 -43.95 5.04 -5.55
CA THR A 28 -42.92 5.54 -4.63
C THR A 28 -41.90 4.46 -4.25
N VAL A 29 -42.35 3.23 -4.00
CA VAL A 29 -41.44 2.10 -3.66
C VAL A 29 -40.52 1.78 -4.83
N LYS A 30 -41.03 1.80 -6.06
CA LYS A 30 -40.23 1.52 -7.27
C LYS A 30 -39.15 2.59 -7.48
N GLU A 31 -39.49 3.85 -7.30
CA GLU A 31 -38.56 4.97 -7.43
C GLU A 31 -37.49 4.97 -6.34
N LYS A 32 -37.88 4.74 -5.07
CA LYS A 32 -36.95 4.65 -3.94
C LYS A 32 -35.92 3.52 -4.13
N LYS A 33 -36.34 2.38 -4.69
CA LYS A 33 -35.41 1.28 -5.01
C LYS A 33 -34.37 1.71 -6.05
N ARG A 34 -34.80 2.40 -7.12
CA ARG A 34 -33.88 2.91 -8.16
C ARG A 34 -32.91 3.95 -7.60
N ALA A 35 -33.43 4.91 -6.83
CA ALA A 35 -32.62 5.94 -6.19
C ALA A 35 -31.56 5.33 -5.25
N ARG A 36 -31.94 4.32 -4.47
CA ARG A 36 -31.00 3.61 -3.59
C ARG A 36 -29.87 2.93 -4.36
N VAL A 37 -30.18 2.20 -5.44
CA VAL A 37 -29.14 1.54 -6.26
C VAL A 37 -28.14 2.55 -6.82
N ILE A 38 -28.64 3.67 -7.35
CA ILE A 38 -27.78 4.75 -7.87
C ILE A 38 -26.92 5.34 -6.75
N GLN A 39 -27.50 5.57 -5.57
CA GLN A 39 -26.77 6.12 -4.43
C GLN A 39 -25.69 5.16 -3.91
N ASP A 40 -25.98 3.86 -3.87
CA ASP A 40 -25.01 2.83 -3.49
C ASP A 40 -23.85 2.78 -4.50
N GLU A 41 -24.15 2.90 -5.80
CA GLU A 41 -23.14 2.94 -6.86
C GLU A 41 -22.26 4.20 -6.76
N ILE A 42 -22.84 5.36 -6.48
CA ILE A 42 -22.10 6.61 -6.22
C ILE A 42 -21.18 6.43 -5.01
N GLN A 43 -21.68 5.88 -3.90
CA GLN A 43 -20.86 5.66 -2.71
C GLN A 43 -19.70 4.70 -2.96
N MET A 44 -19.94 3.62 -3.70
CA MET A 44 -18.89 2.68 -4.12
C MET A 44 -17.83 3.39 -4.97
N LEU A 45 -18.24 4.21 -5.95
CA LEU A 45 -17.32 4.93 -6.82
C LEU A 45 -16.49 5.96 -6.03
N GLU A 46 -17.11 6.68 -5.09
CA GLU A 46 -16.40 7.60 -4.21
C GLU A 46 -15.38 6.90 -3.31
N GLN A 47 -15.72 5.72 -2.78
CA GLN A 47 -14.79 4.91 -2.00
C GLN A 47 -13.59 4.47 -2.85
N LYS A 48 -13.83 3.99 -4.07
CA LYS A 48 -12.75 3.62 -5.01
C LYS A 48 -11.86 4.80 -5.36
N LYS A 49 -12.44 5.98 -5.59
CA LYS A 49 -11.68 7.22 -5.83
C LYS A 49 -10.75 7.53 -4.65
N ARG A 50 -11.27 7.52 -3.42
CA ARG A 50 -10.46 7.76 -2.21
C ARG A 50 -9.34 6.74 -2.06
N GLN A 51 -9.61 5.48 -2.37
CA GLN A 51 -8.58 4.43 -2.38
C GLN A 51 -7.48 4.74 -3.38
N TYR A 52 -7.81 5.07 -4.63
CA TYR A 52 -6.82 5.40 -5.65
C TYR A 52 -6.04 6.67 -5.34
N GLU A 53 -6.66 7.69 -4.74
CA GLU A 53 -5.96 8.89 -4.29
C GLU A 53 -4.92 8.54 -3.21
N HIS A 54 -5.29 7.72 -2.23
CA HIS A 54 -4.36 7.26 -1.20
C HIS A 54 -3.23 6.39 -1.77
N GLU A 55 -3.55 5.46 -2.68
CA GLU A 55 -2.55 4.64 -3.37
C GLU A 55 -1.59 5.49 -4.20
N ASN A 56 -2.09 6.51 -4.90
CA ASN A 56 -1.27 7.42 -5.69
C ASN A 56 -0.30 8.22 -4.81
N VAL A 57 -0.77 8.76 -3.67
CA VAL A 57 0.11 9.43 -2.70
C VAL A 57 1.19 8.48 -2.19
N ALA A 58 0.81 7.26 -1.78
CA ALA A 58 1.78 6.27 -1.31
C ALA A 58 2.81 5.85 -2.38
N LEU A 59 2.39 5.79 -3.65
CA LEU A 59 3.30 5.54 -4.77
C LEU A 59 4.24 6.72 -5.03
N GLN A 60 3.73 7.95 -4.96
CA GLN A 60 4.55 9.16 -5.08
C GLN A 60 5.60 9.23 -3.98
N ASP A 61 5.24 8.93 -2.73
CA ASP A 61 6.18 8.89 -1.61
C ASP A 61 7.28 7.84 -1.82
N ARG A 62 6.91 6.67 -2.33
CA ARG A 62 7.89 5.61 -2.67
C ARG A 62 8.81 6.03 -3.80
N ILE A 63 8.28 6.67 -4.84
CA ILE A 63 9.07 7.19 -5.96
C ILE A 63 10.04 8.24 -5.44
N ALA A 64 9.58 9.18 -4.62
CA ALA A 64 10.41 10.21 -4.01
C ALA A 64 11.52 9.62 -3.13
N TYR A 65 11.20 8.60 -2.32
CA TYR A 65 12.21 7.88 -1.54
C TYR A 65 13.27 7.21 -2.43
N LEU A 66 12.85 6.50 -3.49
CA LEU A 66 13.76 5.81 -4.40
C LEU A 66 14.65 6.77 -5.20
N GLN A 67 14.13 7.96 -5.54
CA GLN A 67 14.89 9.01 -6.21
C GLN A 67 15.86 9.75 -5.28
N SER A 68 15.66 9.67 -3.96
CA SER A 68 16.55 10.33 -3.01
C SER A 68 17.94 9.67 -2.98
N GLU A 69 18.99 10.49 -2.81
CA GLU A 69 20.36 9.99 -2.62
C GLU A 69 20.47 9.03 -1.43
N HIS A 70 19.58 9.14 -0.45
CA HIS A 70 19.53 8.26 0.72
C HIS A 70 19.23 6.79 0.35
N SER A 71 18.40 6.55 -0.67
CA SER A 71 18.13 5.19 -1.15
C SER A 71 19.36 4.59 -1.81
N TYR A 72 20.05 5.37 -2.64
CA TYR A 72 21.32 4.98 -3.28
C TYR A 72 22.40 4.68 -2.24
N GLU A 73 22.55 5.51 -1.22
CA GLU A 73 23.51 5.27 -0.14
C GLU A 73 23.19 3.99 0.65
N LYS A 74 21.91 3.71 0.91
CA LYS A 74 21.48 2.53 1.65
C LYS A 74 21.69 1.25 0.83
N GLU A 75 21.44 1.27 -0.47
CA GLU A 75 21.75 0.15 -1.37
C GLU A 75 23.26 -0.04 -1.55
N ALA A 76 24.03 1.03 -1.74
CA ALA A 76 25.49 0.97 -1.84
C ALA A 76 26.13 0.39 -0.57
N LYS A 77 25.68 0.82 0.62
CA LYS A 77 26.13 0.24 1.90
C LYS A 77 25.79 -1.24 2.02
N LYS A 78 24.61 -1.68 1.57
CA LYS A 78 24.24 -3.12 1.56
C LYS A 78 25.13 -3.95 0.65
N LEU A 79 25.60 -3.36 -0.44
CA LEU A 79 26.50 -3.99 -1.41
C LEU A 79 27.99 -3.84 -1.03
N ASN A 80 28.30 -3.32 0.17
CA ASN A 80 29.65 -2.97 0.63
C ASN A 80 30.42 -2.02 -0.32
N TYR A 81 29.71 -1.27 -1.18
CA TYR A 81 30.32 -0.23 -2.01
C TYR A 81 30.64 0.99 -1.13
N LYS A 82 31.89 1.44 -1.21
CA LYS A 82 32.42 2.59 -0.46
C LYS A 82 32.38 3.84 -1.33
N LYS A 83 32.08 5.00 -0.74
CA LYS A 83 32.32 6.28 -1.43
C LYS A 83 33.83 6.48 -1.65
N PRO A 84 34.26 7.17 -2.72
CA PRO A 84 35.67 7.53 -2.89
C PRO A 84 36.14 8.34 -1.68
N GLY A 85 37.06 7.80 -0.88
CA GLY A 85 37.62 8.44 0.32
C GLY A 85 37.16 7.89 1.68
N GLU A 86 36.32 6.85 1.73
CA GLU A 86 35.85 6.27 3.01
C GLU A 86 36.72 5.08 3.47
N HIS A 87 37.40 5.23 4.62
CA HIS A 87 38.19 4.16 5.26
C HIS A 87 37.38 3.43 6.35
N VAL A 88 36.92 2.21 6.04
CA VAL A 88 36.27 1.33 7.03
C VAL A 88 37.33 0.55 7.81
N VAL A 89 37.42 0.78 9.12
CA VAL A 89 38.28 0.03 10.04
C VAL A 89 37.45 -1.08 10.68
N ILE A 90 37.73 -2.34 10.33
CA ILE A 90 37.11 -3.50 10.97
C ILE A 90 37.84 -3.75 12.29
N VAL A 91 37.27 -3.30 13.41
CA VAL A 91 37.79 -3.62 14.74
C VAL A 91 37.33 -5.03 15.11
N ARG A 92 38.20 -6.03 14.91
CA ARG A 92 38.00 -7.35 15.53
C ARG A 92 38.22 -7.19 17.03
N ARG A 93 37.15 -7.25 17.82
CA ARG A 93 37.26 -7.35 19.27
C ARG A 93 37.76 -8.75 19.61
N SER A 94 39.07 -8.93 19.63
CA SER A 94 39.67 -10.11 20.28
C SER A 94 39.25 -10.06 21.74
N LYS A 95 38.42 -11.02 22.15
CA LYS A 95 38.42 -11.45 23.54
C LYS A 95 39.74 -12.17 23.72
N GLU A 96 40.75 -11.45 24.20
CA GLU A 96 41.79 -11.95 25.09
C GLU A 96 42.72 -10.78 25.41
N GLU A 97 42.64 -10.36 26.67
CA GLU A 97 43.64 -9.53 27.31
C GLU A 97 44.93 -10.34 27.38
N GLY A 98 45.97 -9.89 26.68
CA GLY A 98 47.26 -10.56 26.71
C GLY A 98 48.25 -9.96 25.71
N GLU A 99 49.10 -9.08 26.24
CA GLU A 99 50.37 -8.64 25.65
C GLU A 99 50.31 -7.68 24.46
N LEU A 100 50.53 -6.40 24.80
CA LEU A 100 51.29 -5.47 23.97
C LEU A 100 52.65 -6.11 23.63
N GLN A 101 52.79 -6.68 22.43
CA GLN A 101 54.07 -6.86 21.77
C GLN A 101 54.10 -5.99 20.53
N GLU A 102 54.88 -4.91 20.59
CA GLU A 102 55.49 -4.33 19.40
C GLU A 102 56.33 -5.41 18.72
N ARG A 103 55.84 -5.93 17.60
CA ARG A 103 56.57 -6.76 16.65
C ARG A 103 55.90 -6.50 15.31
N GLY A 104 56.41 -5.59 14.50
CA GLY A 104 57.66 -5.76 13.76
C GLY A 104 57.23 -5.87 12.30
N GLU A 105 57.90 -5.13 11.41
CA GLU A 105 57.67 -5.17 9.97
C GLU A 105 57.70 -6.62 9.45
N GLU A 106 56.53 -7.23 9.26
CA GLU A 106 56.44 -8.46 8.48
C GLU A 106 56.56 -8.08 7.01
N LYS A 107 57.78 -8.21 6.51
CA LYS A 107 58.08 -8.37 5.10
C LYS A 107 57.10 -9.40 4.52
N PHE A 108 56.25 -8.97 3.59
CA PHE A 108 55.54 -9.88 2.72
C PHE A 108 56.59 -10.68 1.95
N ASP A 109 56.78 -11.93 2.35
CA ASP A 109 57.41 -12.94 1.52
C ASP A 109 56.54 -13.08 0.26
N VAL A 110 57.12 -12.77 -0.90
CA VAL A 110 56.48 -12.95 -2.20
C VAL A 110 56.52 -14.45 -2.53
N GLY A 111 55.76 -15.23 -1.75
CA GLY A 111 55.44 -16.61 -2.06
C GLY A 111 54.45 -16.64 -3.22
N GLU A 112 54.89 -17.20 -4.34
CA GLU A 112 54.22 -17.46 -5.62
C GLU A 112 52.91 -16.71 -5.92
N LYS A 113 52.92 -15.95 -7.03
CA LYS A 113 51.71 -15.38 -7.66
C LYS A 113 50.68 -16.48 -7.94
N LYS A 114 49.79 -16.74 -6.99
CA LYS A 114 48.53 -17.40 -7.27
C LYS A 114 47.66 -16.43 -8.04
N GLU A 115 47.36 -16.78 -9.28
CA GLU A 115 46.46 -16.04 -10.14
C GLU A 115 45.07 -15.93 -9.48
N HIS A 116 44.40 -14.79 -9.64
CA HIS A 116 43.18 -14.46 -8.88
C HIS A 116 42.04 -15.49 -9.03
N TYR A 117 42.03 -16.29 -10.10
CA TYR A 117 41.03 -17.34 -10.32
C TYR A 117 41.20 -18.54 -9.35
N GLN A 118 42.42 -18.82 -8.91
CA GLN A 118 42.70 -19.96 -8.02
C GLN A 118 42.11 -19.73 -6.63
N ILE A 119 42.16 -18.49 -6.15
CA ILE A 119 41.56 -18.07 -4.87
C ILE A 119 40.03 -18.21 -4.92
N TRP A 120 39.44 -17.93 -6.08
CA TRP A 120 37.98 -18.01 -6.26
C TRP A 120 37.49 -19.46 -6.18
N LEU A 121 38.20 -20.40 -6.81
CA LEU A 121 37.80 -21.80 -6.77
C LEU A 121 37.84 -22.41 -5.37
N GLU A 122 38.86 -22.10 -4.57
CA GLU A 122 39.00 -22.58 -3.19
C GLU A 122 37.90 -22.05 -2.25
N TYR A 123 37.28 -20.91 -2.58
CA TYR A 123 36.24 -20.31 -1.75
C TYR A 123 34.84 -20.88 -2.02
N PHE A 124 34.57 -21.31 -3.26
CA PHE A 124 33.23 -21.68 -3.70
C PHE A 124 32.98 -23.18 -3.81
N PHE A 125 34.03 -24.01 -3.75
CA PHE A 125 33.94 -25.48 -3.81
C PHE A 125 34.66 -26.10 -2.61
#